data_AF-A0A1V6I043-F1
#
_entry.id   AF-A0A1V6I043-F1
#
_cell.length_a   1.000
_cell.length_b   1.000
_cell.length_c   1.000
_cell.angle_alpha   90.00
_cell.angle_beta   90.00
_cell.angle_gamma   90.00
#
_symmetry.space_group_name_H-M   'P 1'
#
loop_
_entity.id
_entity.type
_entity.pdbx_description
1 polymer ?
#
loop_
_entity_poly.entity_id
_entity_poly.type
_entity_poly.pdbx_seq_one_letter_code
_entity_poly.pdbx_strand_id
1 'polypeptide(L)'
;MKESVLVTKILKELRTYKNSFAYKNVTATGYSVVGIPDITACINGQFIGIEVKVKTNKATKVQLVIGSQIIDAKGLFWVVRSMKELKENLDNIHAEKKPKELENEDSDEFRLDIDNFEEFEEFEDKEEG
;
A
#
# COMPACT_ATOMS: atom_id res chain seq x y z
N MET A 1 0.67 -16.04 -8.48
CA MET A 1 0.07 -14.88 -7.78
C MET A 1 0.21 -13.64 -8.67
N LYS A 2 -0.87 -12.87 -8.85
CA LYS A 2 -0.84 -11.57 -9.54
C LYS A 2 -0.29 -10.50 -8.60
N GLU A 3 0.25 -9.41 -9.15
CA GLU A 3 0.78 -8.27 -8.40
C GLU A 3 -0.31 -7.63 -7.52
N SER A 4 -1.50 -7.40 -8.07
CA SER A 4 -2.67 -6.86 -7.34
C SER A 4 -3.04 -7.69 -6.10
N VAL A 5 -2.97 -9.03 -6.21
CA VAL A 5 -3.25 -9.93 -5.07
C VAL A 5 -2.20 -9.78 -3.97
N LEU A 6 -0.93 -9.57 -4.34
CA LEU A 6 0.14 -9.33 -3.37
C LEU A 6 0.00 -7.95 -2.73
N VAL A 7 -0.34 -6.92 -3.50
CA VAL A 7 -0.67 -5.56 -2.98
C VAL A 7 -1.75 -5.64 -1.91
N THR A 8 -2.88 -6.31 -2.20
CA THR A 8 -3.96 -6.48 -1.22
C THR A 8 -3.50 -7.21 0.04
N LYS A 9 -2.68 -8.26 -0.09
CA LYS A 9 -2.13 -8.99 1.07
C LYS A 9 -1.19 -8.13 1.91
N ILE A 10 -0.31 -7.37 1.28
CA ILE A 10 0.61 -6.45 1.96
C ILE A 10 -0.19 -5.39 2.70
N LEU A 11 -1.18 -4.76 2.06
CA LEU A 11 -2.02 -3.74 2.66
C LEU A 11 -2.74 -4.27 3.92
N LYS A 12 -3.30 -5.49 3.85
CA LYS A 12 -3.92 -6.15 5.00
C LYS A 12 -2.93 -6.40 6.13
N GLU A 13 -1.74 -6.91 5.81
CA GLU A 13 -0.70 -7.17 6.82
C GLU A 13 -0.23 -5.89 7.50
N LEU A 14 0.03 -4.81 6.76
CA LEU A 14 0.48 -3.53 7.31
C LEU A 14 -0.50 -2.97 8.35
N ARG A 15 -1.81 -3.17 8.16
CA ARG A 15 -2.86 -2.71 9.09
C ARG A 15 -2.88 -3.48 10.42
N THR A 16 -2.19 -4.62 10.50
CA THR A 16 -2.04 -5.39 11.75
C THR A 16 -0.96 -4.81 12.68
N TYR A 17 -0.19 -3.82 12.23
CA TYR A 17 0.85 -3.18 13.03
C TYR A 17 0.30 -1.95 13.77
N LYS A 18 0.85 -1.69 14.97
CA LYS A 18 0.58 -0.47 15.74
C LYS A 18 1.07 0.76 14.98
N ASN A 19 0.42 1.91 15.19
CA ASN A 19 0.81 3.20 14.59
C ASN A 19 1.04 3.12 13.08
N SER A 20 0.26 2.27 12.39
CA SER A 20 0.39 1.98 10.97
C SER A 20 -0.82 2.56 10.23
N PHE A 21 -0.53 3.45 9.28
CA PHE A 21 -1.49 3.96 8.33
C PHE A 21 -1.03 3.58 6.93
N ALA A 22 -1.84 2.88 6.14
CA ALA A 22 -1.45 2.41 4.81
C ALA A 22 -2.63 2.39 3.83
N TYR A 23 -2.35 2.81 2.60
CA TYR A 23 -3.32 2.84 1.51
C TYR A 23 -2.66 2.53 0.16
N LYS A 24 -3.45 2.00 -0.77
CA LYS A 24 -3.03 1.74 -2.16
C LYS A 24 -3.14 3.03 -2.96
N ASN A 25 -2.13 3.35 -3.77
CA ASN A 25 -2.23 4.47 -4.71
C ASN A 25 -3.05 4.09 -5.95
N VAL A 26 -3.87 5.02 -6.43
CA VAL A 26 -4.63 4.90 -7.68
C VAL A 26 -3.90 5.68 -8.76
N THR A 27 -3.50 5.00 -9.84
CA THR A 27 -2.64 5.54 -10.90
C THR A 27 -3.40 6.09 -12.11
N ALA A 28 -4.73 6.01 -12.11
CA ALA A 28 -5.59 6.34 -13.26
C ALA A 28 -6.23 7.75 -13.20
N THR A 29 -5.84 8.60 -12.24
CA THR A 29 -6.40 9.96 -12.14
C THR A 29 -5.44 11.00 -12.74
N GLY A 30 -5.97 12.12 -13.24
CA GLY A 30 -5.15 13.23 -13.75
C GLY A 30 -4.27 13.92 -12.70
N TYR A 31 -4.47 13.60 -11.41
CA TYR A 31 -3.70 14.11 -10.27
C TYR A 31 -2.67 13.10 -9.75
N SER A 32 -2.60 11.90 -10.32
CA SER A 32 -1.68 10.85 -9.88
C SER A 32 -0.24 11.17 -10.30
N VAL A 33 0.71 10.95 -9.38
CA VAL A 33 2.14 11.06 -9.70
C VAL A 33 2.59 9.86 -10.52
N VAL A 34 3.21 10.10 -11.68
CA VAL A 34 3.74 9.02 -12.52
C VAL A 34 4.85 8.28 -11.79
N GLY A 35 4.74 6.95 -11.69
CA GLY A 35 5.72 6.12 -10.99
C GLY A 35 5.60 6.16 -9.46
N ILE A 36 4.50 6.68 -8.92
CA ILE A 36 4.16 6.57 -7.49
C ILE A 36 4.18 5.08 -7.07
N PRO A 37 4.68 4.75 -5.87
CA PRO A 37 4.68 3.37 -5.38
C PRO A 37 3.26 2.79 -5.29
N ASP A 38 3.10 1.48 -5.46
CA ASP A 38 1.79 0.82 -5.36
C ASP A 38 1.06 1.09 -4.02
N ILE A 39 1.83 1.17 -2.92
CA ILE A 39 1.32 1.41 -1.57
C ILE A 39 2.11 2.55 -0.93
N THR A 40 1.41 3.44 -0.26
CA THR A 40 1.99 4.41 0.68
C THR A 40 1.62 3.99 2.11
N ALA A 41 2.60 4.01 3.00
CA ALA A 41 2.41 3.76 4.41
C ALA A 41 3.14 4.79 5.28
N CYS A 42 2.63 5.01 6.48
CA CYS A 42 3.31 5.69 7.57
C CYS A 42 3.29 4.77 8.79
N ILE A 43 4.47 4.40 9.30
CA ILE A 43 4.60 3.49 10.45
C ILE A 43 5.57 4.11 11.44
N ASN A 44 5.13 4.31 12.68
CA ASN A 44 5.93 4.96 13.73
C ASN A 44 6.51 6.32 13.28
N GLY A 45 5.74 7.08 12.48
CA GLY A 45 6.15 8.39 11.94
C GLY A 45 7.07 8.34 10.72
N GLN A 46 7.45 7.16 10.23
CA GLN A 46 8.27 7.01 9.03
C GLN A 46 7.39 6.88 7.78
N PHE A 47 7.61 7.74 6.79
CA PHE A 47 6.98 7.61 5.47
C PHE A 47 7.62 6.47 4.67
N ILE A 48 6.80 5.62 4.07
CA ILE A 48 7.23 4.41 3.36
C ILE A 48 6.47 4.30 2.03
N GLY A 49 7.20 4.40 0.92
CA GLY A 49 6.71 4.00 -0.40
C GLY A 49 7.03 2.53 -0.67
N ILE A 50 6.04 1.72 -1.02
CA ILE A 50 6.22 0.29 -1.30
C ILE A 50 5.82 0.02 -2.75
N GLU A 51 6.80 -0.35 -3.56
CA GLU A 51 6.63 -0.82 -4.93
C GLU A 51 6.58 -2.35 -4.93
N VAL A 52 5.49 -2.93 -5.40
CA VAL A 52 5.27 -4.37 -5.39
C VAL A 52 5.66 -4.95 -6.75
N LYS A 53 6.44 -6.02 -6.75
CA LYS A 53 6.80 -6.73 -7.97
C LYS A 53 6.66 -8.23 -7.82
N VAL A 54 6.15 -8.89 -8.85
CA VAL A 54 6.08 -10.37 -8.89
C VAL A 54 7.07 -10.96 -9.88
N LYS A 55 7.47 -12.21 -9.64
CA LYS A 55 8.40 -12.96 -10.51
C LYS A 55 9.68 -12.16 -10.78
N THR A 56 10.08 -12.03 -12.04
CA THR A 56 11.28 -11.33 -12.51
C THR A 56 11.02 -9.86 -12.88
N ASN A 57 9.79 -9.34 -12.68
CA ASN A 57 9.45 -7.96 -13.03
C ASN A 57 10.30 -6.99 -12.22
N LYS A 58 10.93 -6.01 -12.86
CA LYS A 58 11.74 -4.99 -12.18
C LYS A 58 10.93 -3.71 -12.03
N ALA A 59 11.24 -2.93 -11.00
CA ALA A 59 10.76 -1.55 -10.92
C ALA A 59 11.24 -0.79 -12.16
N THR A 60 10.35 0.00 -12.75
CA THR A 60 10.65 0.81 -13.93
C THR A 60 11.60 1.94 -13.56
N LYS A 61 12.26 2.55 -14.55
CA LYS A 61 13.17 3.68 -14.31
C LYS A 61 12.47 4.84 -13.60
N VAL A 62 11.22 5.15 -13.96
CA VAL A 62 10.47 6.24 -13.34
C VAL A 62 10.14 5.95 -11.88
N GLN A 63 9.76 4.71 -11.55
CA GLN A 63 9.53 4.29 -10.16
C GLN A 63 10.82 4.37 -9.32
N LEU A 64 11.97 4.02 -9.89
CA LEU A 64 13.26 4.16 -9.22
C LEU A 64 13.63 5.64 -8.97
N VAL A 65 13.30 6.54 -9.90
CA VAL A 65 13.49 7.99 -9.71
C VAL A 65 12.61 8.51 -8.57
N ILE A 66 11.32 8.15 -8.54
CA ILE A 66 10.41 8.51 -7.44
C ILE A 66 10.91 7.92 -6.12
N GLY A 67 11.37 6.67 -6.12
CA GLY A 67 11.98 6.04 -4.95
C GLY A 67 13.19 6.80 -4.42
N SER A 68 14.06 7.28 -5.31
CA SER A 68 15.20 8.14 -4.92
C SER A 68 14.73 9.43 -4.26
N GLN A 69 13.72 10.10 -4.84
CA GLN A 69 13.17 11.33 -4.27
C GLN A 69 12.59 11.12 -2.87
N ILE A 70 11.90 9.99 -2.65
CA ILE A 70 11.39 9.61 -1.32
C ILE A 70 12.55 9.45 -0.33
N ILE A 71 13.61 8.74 -0.72
CA ILE A 71 14.79 8.52 0.13
C ILE A 71 15.52 9.83 0.43
N ASP A 72 15.69 10.70 -0.58
CA ASP A 72 16.33 12.01 -0.44
C ASP A 72 15.54 12.90 0.54
N ALA A 73 14.21 12.79 0.52
CA ALA A 73 13.29 13.42 1.47
C ALA A 73 13.21 12.73 2.85
N LYS A 74 14.10 11.77 3.15
CA LYS A 74 14.19 11.01 4.40
C LYS A 74 13.05 10.01 4.66
N GLY A 75 12.27 9.68 3.63
CA GLY A 75 11.37 8.54 3.65
C GLY A 75 12.10 7.23 3.31
N LEU A 76 11.34 6.13 3.33
CA LEU A 76 11.79 4.81 2.92
C LEU A 76 11.14 4.42 1.60
N PHE A 77 11.89 3.75 0.73
CA PHE A 77 11.35 3.15 -0.50
C PHE A 77 11.72 1.67 -0.56
N TRP A 78 10.72 0.81 -0.59
CA TRP A 78 10.88 -0.64 -0.60
C TRP A 78 10.35 -1.22 -1.90
N VAL A 79 11.18 -2.02 -2.57
CA VAL A 79 10.72 -2.91 -3.64
C VAL A 79 10.48 -4.28 -3.03
N VAL A 80 9.22 -4.68 -2.89
CA VAL A 80 8.83 -5.91 -2.18
C VAL A 80 8.26 -6.95 -3.15
N ARG A 81 8.75 -8.18 -3.03
CA ARG A 81 8.32 -9.32 -3.88
C ARG A 81 7.62 -10.42 -3.12
N SER A 82 7.65 -10.38 -1.79
CA SER A 82 7.07 -11.40 -0.94
C SER A 82 6.69 -10.86 0.44
N MET A 83 5.82 -11.60 1.14
CA MET A 83 5.51 -11.31 2.54
C MET A 83 6.73 -11.46 3.46
N LYS A 84 7.72 -12.26 3.06
CA LYS A 84 8.95 -12.42 3.83
C LYS A 84 9.78 -11.14 3.79
N GLU A 85 10.03 -10.61 2.59
CA GLU A 85 10.74 -9.33 2.41
C GLU A 85 10.02 -8.17 3.10
N LEU A 86 8.68 -8.14 3.05
CA LEU A 86 7.89 -7.16 3.79
C LEU A 86 8.21 -7.23 5.29
N LYS A 87 8.16 -8.43 5.88
CA LYS A 87 8.40 -8.63 7.31
C LYS A 87 9.83 -8.26 7.71
N GLU A 88 10.82 -8.63 6.91
CA GLU A 88 12.22 -8.23 7.14
C GLU A 88 12.37 -6.70 7.17
N ASN A 89 11.71 -5.98 6.26
CA ASN A 89 11.70 -4.52 6.27
C ASN A 89 10.98 -3.93 7.48
N LEU A 90 9.86 -4.52 7.90
CA LEU A 90 9.10 -4.11 9.07
C LEU A 90 9.90 -4.32 10.37
N ASP A 91 10.62 -5.43 10.47
CA ASP A 91 11.51 -5.73 11.60
C ASP A 91 12.66 -4.70 11.69
N ASN A 92 13.22 -4.30 10.55
CA ASN A 92 14.28 -3.28 10.47
C ASN A 92 13.84 -1.90 10.97
N ILE A 93 12.54 -1.59 10.90
CA ILE A 93 11.97 -0.34 11.44
C ILE A 93 11.30 -0.54 12.81
N HIS A 94 11.50 -1.71 13.42
CA HIS A 94 10.94 -2.10 14.71
C HIS A 94 9.41 -1.93 14.77
N ALA A 95 8.72 -2.30 13.68
CA ALA A 95 7.26 -2.28 13.66
C ALA A 95 6.71 -3.40 14.56
N GLU A 96 5.76 -3.07 15.42
CA GLU A 96 5.13 -4.03 16.33
C GLU A 96 3.70 -4.35 15.91
N LYS A 97 3.29 -5.62 16.01
CA LYS A 97 1.89 -5.99 15.81
C LYS A 97 1.00 -5.45 16.92
N LYS A 98 -0.25 -5.15 16.57
CA LYS A 98 -1.33 -4.91 17.53
C LYS A 98 -1.53 -6.16 18.40
N PRO A 99 -1.92 -6.01 19.67
CA PRO A 99 -2.42 -7.13 20.47
C PRO A 99 -3.59 -7.80 19.74
N LYS A 100 -3.69 -9.14 19.80
CA LYS A 100 -4.73 -9.92 19.11
C LYS A 100 -6.16 -9.48 19.44
N GLU A 101 -6.37 -8.88 20.60
CA GLU A 101 -7.67 -8.38 21.07
C GLU A 101 -8.16 -7.17 20.25
N LEU A 102 -7.24 -6.38 19.68
CA LEU A 102 -7.53 -5.18 18.87
C LEU A 102 -7.50 -5.45 17.35
N GLU A 103 -7.30 -6.69 16.91
CA GLU A 103 -7.31 -7.04 15.48
C GLU A 103 -8.73 -7.09 14.89
N ASN A 104 -9.76 -7.30 15.72
CA ASN A 104 -11.15 -7.50 15.27
C ASN A 104 -11.97 -6.21 15.14
N GLU A 105 -11.62 -5.13 15.86
CA GLU A 105 -12.39 -3.88 15.84
C GLU A 105 -12.18 -3.08 14.55
N ASP A 106 -10.92 -3.00 14.06
CA ASP A 106 -10.59 -2.28 12.82
C ASP A 106 -11.03 -3.02 11.54
N SER A 107 -11.26 -4.33 11.60
CA SER A 107 -11.64 -5.12 10.43
C SER A 107 -13.10 -4.98 10.04
N ASP A 108 -13.97 -4.61 10.99
CA ASP A 108 -15.41 -4.50 10.78
C ASP A 108 -15.81 -3.06 10.40
N GLU A 109 -15.15 -2.05 10.93
CA GLU A 109 -15.45 -0.64 10.61
C GLU A 109 -14.98 -0.24 9.19
N PHE A 110 -13.85 -0.80 8.71
CA PHE A 110 -13.31 -0.52 7.36
C PHE A 110 -13.83 -1.46 6.25
N ARG A 111 -14.54 -2.53 6.61
CA ARG A 111 -15.17 -3.43 5.63
C ARG A 111 -16.26 -2.71 4.84
N LEU A 112 -16.97 -1.81 5.50
CA LEU A 112 -18.00 -0.98 4.87
C LEU A 112 -17.46 -0.09 3.74
N ASP A 113 -16.20 0.35 3.79
CA ASP A 113 -15.63 1.23 2.75
C ASP A 113 -15.16 0.48 1.50
N ILE A 114 -14.85 -0.81 1.59
CA ILE A 114 -14.43 -1.60 0.42
C ILE A 114 -15.63 -2.16 -0.33
N ASP A 115 -16.64 -2.66 0.38
CA ASP A 115 -17.85 -3.21 -0.25
C ASP A 115 -18.71 -2.08 -0.87
N ASN A 116 -18.66 -0.85 -0.34
CA ASN A 116 -19.30 0.33 -0.95
C ASN A 116 -18.51 0.92 -2.15
N PHE A 117 -17.27 0.49 -2.40
CA PHE A 117 -16.49 1.00 -3.54
C PHE A 117 -16.91 0.33 -4.86
N GLU A 118 -17.47 -0.89 -4.80
CA GLU A 118 -18.07 -1.55 -5.98
C GLU A 118 -19.39 -0.88 -6.39
N GLU A 119 -20.07 -0.17 -5.48
CA GLU A 119 -21.31 0.59 -5.76
C GLU A 119 -21.05 1.93 -6.46
N PHE A 120 -19.82 2.45 -6.41
CA PHE A 120 -19.43 3.72 -7.04
C PHE A 120 -19.14 3.59 -8.55
N GLU A 121 -18.76 2.41 -9.05
CA GLU A 121 -18.56 2.21 -10.50
C GLU A 121 -19.89 2.15 -11.28
N GLU A 122 -21.03 1.88 -10.64
CA GLU A 122 -22.35 1.90 -11.32
C GLU A 122 -22.96 3.31 -11.48
N PHE A 123 -22.39 4.33 -10.84
CA PHE A 123 -22.92 5.71 -10.90
C PHE A 123 -22.40 6.54 -12.08
N GLU A 124 -21.22 6.23 -12.63
CA GLU A 124 -20.65 6.99 -13.76
C GLU A 124 -21.29 6.63 -15.12
N ASP A 125 -21.99 5.49 -15.24
CA ASP A 125 -22.63 5.05 -16.49
C ASP A 125 -24.04 5.64 -16.74
N LYS A 126 -24.50 6.62 -15.94
CA LYS A 126 -25.86 7.19 -16.07
C LYS A 126 -25.95 8.68 -16.38
N GLU A 127 -24.83 9.37 -16.64
CA GLU A 127 -24.84 10.81 -17.01
C GLU A 127 -24.42 11.11 -18.46
N GLU A 128 -24.62 10.18 -19.40
CA GLU A 128 -24.69 10.53 -20.82
C GLU A 128 -26.12 10.37 -21.35
N GLY A 129 -26.89 11.45 -21.22
CA GLY A 129 -28.14 11.71 -21.92
C GLY A 129 -28.02 12.97 -22.76
#